data_AF-A0A317CEW0-F1
#
_entry.id   AF-A0A317CEW0-F1
#
_cell.length_a   1.000
_cell.length_b   1.000
_cell.length_c   1.000
_cell.angle_alpha   90.00
_cell.angle_beta   90.00
_cell.angle_gamma   90.00
#
_symmetry.space_group_name_H-M   'P 1'
#
loop_
_entity.id
_entity.type
_entity.pdbx_description
1 polymer ?
#
loop_
_entity_poly.entity_id
_entity_poly.type
_entity_poly.pdbx_seq_one_letter_code
_entity_poly.pdbx_strand_id
1 'polypeptide(L)' 'TEDFRLNASFYRFPWESVEALAGLVKRTMDLSVTITGDSAYIAGDAGEVEVSWEVLQAK' A
#
# COMPACT_ATOMS: atom_id res chain seq x y z
N THR A 1 26.58 13.30 -18.00
CA THR A 1 25.27 12.74 -18.39
C THR A 1 24.26 13.32 -17.44
N GLU A 2 23.29 14.09 -17.92
CA GLU A 2 22.28 14.72 -17.06
C GLU A 2 21.34 13.64 -16.48
N ASP A 3 20.98 13.80 -15.19
CA ASP A 3 20.07 12.92 -14.47
C ASP A 3 18.63 13.37 -14.74
N PHE A 4 17.88 12.58 -15.52
CA PHE A 4 16.49 12.87 -15.89
C PHE A 4 15.47 12.41 -14.83
N ARG A 5 15.90 12.06 -13.61
CA ARG A 5 14.97 11.54 -12.61
C ARG A 5 14.22 12.69 -11.97
N LEU A 6 12.90 12.51 -11.88
CA LEU A 6 12.04 13.43 -11.15
C LEU A 6 12.40 13.37 -9.66
N ASN A 7 12.39 14.51 -8.99
CA ASN A 7 12.62 14.62 -7.55
C ASN A 7 11.39 14.13 -6.74
N ALA A 8 11.05 12.85 -6.90
CA ALA A 8 9.85 12.21 -6.37
C ALA A 8 10.10 10.74 -6.01
N SER A 9 9.27 10.18 -5.13
CA SER A 9 9.27 8.74 -4.84
C SER A 9 8.13 8.06 -5.59
N PHE A 10 8.40 6.91 -6.19
CA PHE A 10 7.45 6.13 -6.98
C PHE A 10 7.34 4.73 -6.37
N TYR A 11 6.11 4.32 -6.08
CA TYR A 11 5.78 3.02 -5.52
C TYR A 11 4.73 2.34 -6.39
N ARG A 12 4.84 1.02 -6.55
CA ARG A 12 3.85 0.22 -7.28
C ARG A 12 3.20 -0.78 -6.33
N PHE A 13 1.87 -0.80 -6.31
CA PHE A 13 1.09 -1.80 -5.61
C PHE A 13 0.66 -2.90 -6.59
N PRO A 14 0.74 -4.19 -6.20
CA PRO A 14 0.07 -5.26 -6.93
C PRO A 14 -1.44 -5.00 -6.97
N TRP A 15 -2.06 -5.19 -8.14
CA TRP A 15 -3.50 -4.93 -8.33
C TRP A 15 -4.36 -5.73 -7.33
N GLU A 16 -4.09 -7.03 -7.20
CA GLU A 16 -4.78 -7.94 -6.30
C GLU A 16 -4.80 -7.42 -4.84
N SER A 17 -3.69 -6.84 -4.38
CA SER A 17 -3.59 -6.27 -3.02
C SER A 17 -4.48 -5.04 -2.85
N VAL A 18 -4.58 -4.18 -3.88
CA VAL A 18 -5.45 -3.01 -3.86
C VAL A 18 -6.92 -3.43 -3.90
N GLU A 19 -7.25 -4.44 -4.70
CA GLU A 19 -8.60 -5.00 -4.78
C GLU A 19 -9.03 -5.63 -3.46
N ALA A 20 -8.16 -6.41 -2.81
CA ALA A 20 -8.41 -6.99 -1.50
C ALA A 20 -8.61 -5.92 -0.42
N LEU A 21 -7.82 -4.84 -0.43
CA LEU A 21 -8.02 -3.70 0.47
C LEU A 21 -9.36 -2.99 0.23
N ALA A 22 -9.75 -2.81 -1.04
CA ALA A 22 -11.04 -2.24 -1.38
C ALA A 22 -12.21 -3.11 -0.87
N GLY A 23 -12.02 -4.42 -0.77
CA GLY A 23 -12.97 -5.36 -0.16
C GLY A 23 -13.26 -5.09 1.31
N LEU A 24 -12.37 -4.39 2.03
CA LEU A 24 -12.62 -4.02 3.42
C LEU A 24 -13.60 -2.86 3.55
N VAL A 25 -13.75 -1.98 2.55
CA VAL A 25 -14.42 -0.67 2.61
C VAL A 25 -15.85 -0.73 3.16
N LYS A 26 -16.15 0.11 4.16
CA LYS A 26 -17.48 0.35 4.76
C LYS A 26 -17.63 1.85 5.05
N ARG A 27 -18.84 2.32 5.37
CA ARG A 27 -19.11 3.76 5.64
C ARG A 27 -18.26 4.32 6.79
N THR A 28 -18.21 3.60 7.89
CA THR A 28 -17.39 3.91 9.06
C THR A 28 -16.56 2.67 9.37
N MET A 29 -15.28 2.86 9.62
CA MET A 29 -14.32 1.78 9.79
C MET A 29 -13.36 2.15 10.91
N ASP A 30 -13.06 1.17 11.75
CA ASP A 30 -11.88 1.19 12.61
C ASP A 30 -10.85 0.24 11.99
N LEU A 31 -9.66 0.76 11.69
CA LEU A 31 -8.59 0.00 11.03
C LEU A 31 -7.33 0.04 11.90
N SER A 32 -6.78 -1.14 12.15
CA SER A 32 -5.43 -1.31 12.69
C SER A 32 -4.47 -1.57 11.54
N VAL A 33 -3.41 -0.77 11.44
CA VAL A 33 -2.42 -0.86 10.37
C VAL A 33 -1.03 -1.07 10.97
N THR A 34 -0.37 -2.17 10.62
CA THR A 34 1.02 -2.45 10.98
C THR A 34 1.89 -2.44 9.72
N ILE A 35 2.89 -1.57 9.67
CA ILE A 35 3.82 -1.45 8.54
C ILE A 35 5.13 -2.17 8.89
N THR A 36 5.57 -3.09 8.04
CA THR A 36 6.84 -3.81 8.20
C THR A 36 7.54 -3.91 6.84
N GLY A 37 8.68 -3.21 6.70
CA GLY A 37 9.38 -3.16 5.41
C GLY A 37 8.50 -2.56 4.31
N ASP A 38 8.35 -3.30 3.21
CA ASP A 38 7.56 -2.90 2.04
C ASP A 38 6.14 -3.51 2.01
N SER A 39 5.58 -3.82 3.18
CA SER A 39 4.18 -4.21 3.31
C SER A 39 3.48 -3.57 4.51
N ALA A 40 2.16 -3.52 4.43
CA ALA A 40 1.24 -3.13 5.49
C ALA A 40 0.22 -4.23 5.73
N TYR A 41 0.13 -4.68 6.97
CA TYR A 41 -0.95 -5.53 7.45
C TYR A 41 -2.10 -4.65 7.96
N ILE A 42 -3.29 -4.84 7.41
CA ILE A 42 -4.47 -4.00 7.69
C ILE A 42 -5.59 -4.90 8.20
N ALA A 43 -6.02 -4.69 9.44
CA ALA A 43 -7.13 -5.40 10.06
C ALA A 43 -8.29 -4.42 10.34
N GLY A 44 -9.52 -4.85 10.06
CA GLY A 44 -10.73 -4.08 10.36
C GLY A 44 -11.95 -4.98 10.52
N ASP A 45 -13.13 -4.37 10.68
CA ASP A 45 -14.38 -5.10 10.93
C ASP A 45 -14.81 -6.06 9.81
N ALA A 46 -14.23 -5.94 8.62
CA ALA A 46 -14.53 -6.78 7.46
C ALA A 46 -13.56 -7.96 7.29
N GLY A 47 -12.52 -8.05 8.13
CA GLY A 47 -11.43 -9.00 8.01
C GLY A 47 -10.09 -8.30 7.95
N GLU A 48 -9.11 -9.01 7.40
CA GLU A 48 -7.72 -8.57 7.33
C GLU A 48 -7.13 -8.81 5.95
N VAL A 49 -6.20 -7.95 5.56
CA VAL A 49 -5.49 -8.00 4.29
C VAL A 49 -4.05 -7.56 4.48
N GLU A 50 -3.14 -8.18 3.74
CA GLU A 50 -1.77 -7.68 3.59
C GLU A 50 -1.62 -6.98 2.23
N VAL A 51 -1.12 -5.74 2.27
CA VAL A 51 -0.84 -4.93 1.09
C VAL A 51 0.66 -4.73 0.99
N SER A 52 1.28 -5.27 -0.05
CA SER A 52 2.69 -5.02 -0.37
C SER A 52 2.84 -3.94 -1.44
N TRP A 53 4.03 -3.34 -1.51
CA TRP A 53 4.42 -2.44 -2.59
C TRP A 53 5.86 -2.67 -3.02
N GLU A 54 6.16 -2.23 -4.24
CA GLU A 54 7.52 -2.18 -4.78
C GLU A 54 8.00 -0.74 -4.82
N VAL A 55 9.21 -0.50 -4.33
CA VAL A 55 9.89 0.80 -4.46
C VAL A 55 10.52 0.89 -5.85
N LEU A 56 9.93 1.69 -6.75
CA LEU A 56 10.46 1.90 -8.10
C LEU A 56 11.50 3.02 -8.14
N GLN A 57 11.33 4.03 -7.28
CA GLN A 57 12.30 5.10 -7.05
C GLN A 57 12.05 5.71 -5.67
N ALA A 58 13.10 5.93 -4.90
CA ALA A 58 13.09 6.76 -3.71
C ALA A 58 13.88 8.04 -4.01
N LYS A 59 13.32 9.19 -3.61
CA LYS A 59 13.99 10.49 -3.66
C LYS A 59 15.21 10.54 -2.72
#